data_AF-A0A929ZLH3-F1
#
_entry.id   AF-A0A929ZLH3-F1
#
_cell.length_a   1.000
_cell.length_b   1.000
_cell.length_c   1.000
_cell.angle_alpha   90.00
_cell.angle_beta   90.00
_cell.angle_gamma   90.00
#
_symmetry.space_group_name_H-M   'P 1'
#
loop_
_entity.id
_entity.type
_entity.pdbx_description
1 polymer ?
#
loop_
_entity_poly.entity_id
_entity_poly.type
_entity_poly.pdbx_seq_one_letter_code
_entity_poly.pdbx_strand_id
1 'polypeptide(L)'
;MMLRYRLLESDGDILKVNINKVNSYDDEYAELSVVEVTDTIQSAIDTLENNCRVIAARYNDQTVMCQIDKIYYIESIDKRTYIYTKDN
;
A
#
# COMPACT_ATOMS: atom_id res chain seq x y z
N MET A 1 -6.42 5.75 22.73
CA MET A 1 -7.32 5.51 21.60
C MET A 1 -6.66 4.47 20.71
N MET A 2 -7.19 3.24 20.67
CA MET A 2 -6.52 2.08 20.06
C MET A 2 -7.35 1.63 18.85
N LEU A 3 -6.80 1.73 17.65
CA LEU A 3 -7.44 1.30 16.41
C LEU A 3 -7.18 -0.20 16.21
N ARG A 4 -8.25 -1.00 16.21
CA ARG A 4 -8.21 -2.43 15.85
C ARG A 4 -8.43 -2.55 14.34
N TYR A 5 -7.44 -3.08 13.62
CA TYR A 5 -7.61 -3.49 12.23
C TYR A 5 -7.79 -5.01 12.17
N ARG A 6 -8.83 -5.44 11.44
CA ARG A 6 -9.15 -6.85 11.16
C ARG A 6 -8.31 -7.26 9.94
N LEU A 7 -7.37 -8.18 10.12
CA LEU A 7 -6.63 -8.77 9.01
C LEU A 7 -7.51 -9.77 8.28
N LEU A 8 -7.51 -9.69 6.94
CA LEU A 8 -8.02 -10.71 6.05
C LEU A 8 -7.08 -11.92 6.17
N GLU A 9 -7.62 -13.08 6.51
CA GLU A 9 -6.86 -14.32 6.58
C GLU A 9 -6.44 -14.73 5.16
N SER A 10 -5.17 -14.53 4.86
CA SER A 10 -4.46 -15.21 3.76
C SER A 10 -3.50 -16.19 4.43
N ASP A 11 -3.45 -17.40 3.88
CA ASP A 11 -2.73 -18.58 4.40
C ASP A 11 -1.19 -18.45 4.26
N GLY A 12 -0.66 -17.28 4.58
CA GLY A 12 0.75 -16.91 4.54
C GLY A 12 1.21 -16.36 5.89
N ASP A 13 2.49 -16.53 6.19
CA ASP A 13 3.12 -16.16 7.46
C ASP A 13 2.61 -14.81 7.99
N ILE A 14 1.86 -14.86 9.09
CA ILE A 14 1.23 -13.67 9.67
C ILE A 14 2.31 -12.86 10.38
N LEU A 15 2.71 -11.75 9.77
CA LEU A 15 3.65 -10.79 10.37
C LEU A 15 3.03 -10.14 11.61
N LYS A 16 3.77 -10.16 12.72
CA LYS A 16 3.40 -9.44 13.93
C LYS A 16 3.70 -7.94 13.75
N VAL A 17 2.67 -7.11 13.82
CA VAL A 17 2.80 -5.64 13.72
C VAL A 17 2.72 -5.00 15.10
N ASN A 18 3.70 -4.16 15.44
CA ASN A 18 3.69 -3.32 16.64
C ASN A 18 3.62 -1.84 16.22
N ILE A 19 2.75 -1.05 16.86
CA ILE A 19 2.57 0.37 16.56
C ILE A 19 2.86 1.18 17.82
N ASN A 20 3.85 2.07 17.74
CA ASN A 20 4.17 3.04 18.78
C ASN A 20 3.93 4.44 18.23
N LYS A 21 3.15 5.25 18.94
CA LYS A 21 2.93 6.66 18.56
C LYS A 21 4.13 7.49 19.03
N VAL A 22 4.76 8.21 18.11
CA VAL A 22 5.86 9.15 18.40
C VAL A 22 5.34 10.59 18.52
N ASN A 23 6.20 11.49 19.00
CA ASN A 23 5.84 12.88 19.33
C ASN A 23 6.10 13.88 18.20
N SER A 24 6.88 13.51 17.18
CA SER A 24 7.22 14.37 16.04
C SER A 24 7.40 13.56 14.75
N TYR A 25 7.33 14.23 13.59
CA TYR A 25 7.58 13.60 12.29
C TYR A 25 9.06 13.26 12.06
N ASP A 26 9.98 13.98 12.69
CA ASP A 26 11.42 13.70 12.61
C ASP A 26 11.78 12.39 13.34
N ASP A 27 10.95 11.98 14.31
CA ASP A 27 11.06 10.71 15.04
C ASP A 27 10.24 9.58 14.39
N GLU A 28 9.55 9.83 13.27
CA GLU A 28 8.71 8.84 12.61
C GLU A 28 9.55 7.93 11.71
N TYR A 29 9.63 6.65 12.06
CA TYR A 29 10.29 5.63 11.25
C TYR A 29 9.57 4.28 11.37
N ALA A 30 9.78 3.41 10.39
CA ALA A 30 9.35 2.03 10.42
C ALA A 30 10.58 1.11 10.53
N GLU A 31 10.51 0.11 11.40
CA GLU A 31 11.54 -0.93 11.54
C GLU A 31 10.91 -2.29 11.24
N LEU A 32 11.53 -3.04 10.33
CA LEU A 32 11.08 -4.39 9.95
C LEU A 32 12.18 -5.39 10.33
N SER A 33 11.86 -6.29 11.25
CA SER A 33 12.73 -7.42 11.62
C SER A 33 12.22 -8.68 10.95
N VAL A 34 12.93 -9.15 9.92
CA VAL A 34 12.53 -10.28 9.06
C VAL A 34 13.66 -11.29 8.91
N VAL A 35 13.32 -12.55 8.66
CA VAL A 35 14.31 -13.61 8.39
C VAL A 35 14.93 -13.42 7.01
N GLU A 36 14.12 -13.04 6.02
CA GLU A 36 14.54 -12.69 4.67
C GLU A 36 13.61 -11.64 4.07
N VAL A 37 14.09 -10.91 3.07
CA VAL A 37 13.28 -9.95 2.29
C VAL A 37 12.55 -10.73 1.20
N THR A 38 11.33 -11.18 1.51
CA THR A 38 10.42 -11.79 0.52
C THR A 38 9.74 -10.72 -0.33
N ASP A 39 9.09 -11.11 -1.43
CA ASP A 39 8.31 -10.20 -2.29
C ASP A 39 7.24 -9.41 -1.49
N THR A 40 6.65 -10.05 -0.47
CA THR A 40 5.70 -9.40 0.44
C THR A 40 6.36 -8.32 1.29
N ILE A 41 7.56 -8.59 1.82
CA ILE A 41 8.32 -7.60 2.61
C ILE A 41 8.79 -6.45 1.72
N GLN A 42 9.28 -6.75 0.51
CA GLN A 42 9.69 -5.72 -0.44
C GLN A 42 8.51 -4.79 -0.79
N SER A 43 7.33 -5.36 -1.05
CA SER A 43 6.12 -4.56 -1.32
C SER A 43 5.73 -3.65 -0.14
N ALA A 44 5.92 -4.11 1.10
CA ALA A 44 5.68 -3.31 2.29
C ALA A 44 6.72 -2.18 2.44
N ILE A 45 8.00 -2.46 2.20
CA ILE A 45 9.08 -1.45 2.17
C ILE A 45 8.76 -0.38 1.13
N ASP A 46 8.44 -0.78 -0.11
CA ASP A 46 8.13 0.14 -1.20
C ASP A 46 6.96 1.06 -0.87
N THR A 47 5.96 0.54 -0.15
CA THR A 47 4.79 1.31 0.32
C THR A 47 5.18 2.33 1.39
N LEU A 48 6.03 1.94 2.35
CA LEU A 48 6.46 2.76 3.47
C LEU A 48 7.43 3.87 3.04
N GLU A 49 8.42 3.54 2.21
CA GLU A 49 9.47 4.50 1.81
C GLU A 49 8.98 5.52 0.79
N ASN A 50 8.26 5.07 -0.23
CA ASN A 50 7.90 5.96 -1.34
C ASN A 50 6.66 6.81 -1.05
N ASN A 51 6.11 6.72 0.17
CA ASN A 51 4.82 7.31 0.55
C ASN A 51 3.79 7.12 -0.58
N CYS A 52 3.84 5.93 -1.19
CA CYS A 52 3.18 5.64 -2.44
C CYS A 52 1.71 5.50 -2.14
N ARG A 53 1.02 6.64 -2.10
CA ARG A 53 -0.43 6.66 -2.10
C ARG A 53 -0.83 5.99 -3.39
N VAL A 54 -1.39 4.79 -3.26
CA VAL A 54 -1.84 3.99 -4.39
C VAL A 54 -3.35 3.91 -4.38
N ILE A 55 -3.95 3.81 -5.57
CA ILE A 55 -5.34 3.43 -5.76
C ILE A 55 -5.33 2.01 -6.33
N ALA A 56 -6.00 1.08 -5.64
CA ALA A 56 -6.22 -0.25 -6.18
C ALA A 56 -7.19 -0.17 -7.37
N ALA A 57 -6.78 -0.71 -8.51
CA ALA A 57 -7.54 -0.73 -9.74
C ALA A 57 -7.54 -2.15 -10.34
N ARG A 58 -8.40 -2.38 -11.34
CA ARG A 58 -8.44 -3.64 -12.08
C ARG A 58 -7.91 -3.43 -13.50
N TYR A 59 -6.89 -4.20 -13.87
CA TYR A 59 -6.30 -4.20 -15.21
C TYR A 59 -6.15 -5.65 -15.68
N ASN A 60 -6.75 -6.01 -16.82
CA ASN A 60 -6.76 -7.38 -17.36
C ASN A 60 -7.08 -8.47 -16.30
N ASP A 61 -8.15 -8.23 -15.52
CA ASP A 61 -8.61 -9.10 -14.43
C ASP A 61 -7.67 -9.28 -13.22
N GLN A 62 -6.58 -8.52 -13.17
CA GLN A 62 -5.68 -8.46 -12.04
C GLN A 62 -5.90 -7.18 -11.22
N THR A 63 -5.75 -7.28 -9.90
CA THR A 63 -5.67 -6.10 -9.03
C THR A 63 -4.29 -5.50 -9.16
N VAL A 64 -4.22 -4.23 -9.57
CA VAL A 64 -2.98 -3.46 -9.69
C VAL A 64 -3.01 -2.27 -8.73
N MET A 65 -1.86 -1.86 -8.21
CA MET A 65 -1.73 -0.70 -7.34
C MET A 65 -1.22 0.50 -8.15
N CYS A 66 -2.11 1.43 -8.49
CA CYS A 66 -1.77 2.62 -9.27
C CYS A 66 -1.22 3.73 -8.36
N GLN A 67 0.04 4.11 -8.51
CA GLN A 67 0.63 5.22 -7.76
C GLN A 67 -0.03 6.56 -8.14
N ILE A 68 -0.43 7.36 -7.15
CA ILE A 68 -1.20 8.61 -7.35
C ILE A 68 -0.43 9.65 -8.17
N ASP A 69 0.89 9.73 -8.01
CA ASP A 69 1.77 10.64 -8.76
C ASP A 69 1.80 10.33 -10.28
N LYS A 70 1.58 9.06 -10.63
CA LYS A 70 1.44 8.58 -12.01
C LYS A 70 0.05 8.79 -12.58
N ILE A 71 -0.97 9.16 -11.80
CA ILE A 71 -2.31 9.38 -12.33
C ILE A 71 -2.33 10.70 -13.14
N TYR A 72 -2.83 10.62 -14.37
CA TYR A 72 -3.07 11.78 -15.24
C TYR A 72 -4.46 12.36 -14.97
N TYR A 73 -5.50 11.54 -15.04
CA TYR A 73 -6.87 11.89 -14.65
C TYR A 73 -7.69 10.65 -14.31
N ILE A 74 -8.85 10.87 -13.69
CA ILE A 74 -9.83 9.85 -13.33
C ILE A 74 -11.17 10.25 -13.95
N GLU A 75 -11.85 9.30 -14.57
CA GLU A 75 -13.15 9.51 -15.22
C GLU A 75 -14.14 8.44 -14.78
N SER A 76 -15.43 8.80 -14.71
CA SER A 76 -16.51 7.86 -14.47
C SER A 76 -17.42 7.75 -15.69
N ILE A 77 -17.51 6.56 -16.27
CA ILE A 77 -18.33 6.24 -17.45
C ILE A 77 -19.22 5.04 -17.10
N ASP A 78 -20.53 5.14 -17.32
CA ASP A 78 -21.50 4.05 -17.13
C ASP A 78 -21.30 3.27 -15.81
N LYS A 79 -21.26 4.00 -14.68
CA LYS A 79 -21.07 3.46 -13.31
C LYS A 79 -19.72 2.77 -13.07
N ARG A 80 -18.75 2.94 -13.95
CA ARG A 80 -17.37 2.45 -13.79
C ARG A 80 -16.41 3.63 -13.67
N THR A 81 -15.45 3.53 -12.76
CA THR A 81 -14.36 4.49 -12.61
C THR A 81 -13.13 3.97 -13.35
N TYR A 82 -12.59 4.80 -14.23
CA TYR A 82 -11.40 4.56 -15.01
C TYR A 82 -10.29 5.49 -14.51
N ILE A 83 -9.10 4.92 -14.32
CA ILE A 83 -7.92 5.63 -13.88
C ILE A 83 -6.95 5.63 -15.05
N TYR A 84 -6.62 6.81 -15.54
CA TYR A 84 -5.67 6.99 -16.62
C TYR A 84 -4.35 7.44 -16.02
N THR A 85 -3.32 6.63 -16.19
CA THR A 85 -1.96 6.97 -15.75
C THR A 85 -1.20 7.64 -16.88
N LYS A 86 -0.22 8.48 -16.54
CA LYS A 86 0.77 8.98 -17.48
C LYS A 86 1.57 7.77 -17.95
N ASP A 87 1.55 7.50 -19.25
CA ASP A 87 2.40 6.48 -19.85
C ASP A 87 3.87 6.80 -19.55
N ASN A 88 4.64 5.74 -19.32
CA ASN A 88 6.10 5.79 -19.36
C ASN A 88 6.56 4.86 -20.48
#